data_AF-A0A2E3PAW7-F1
#
_entry.id   AF-A0A2E3PAW7-F1
#
_cell.length_a   1.000
_cell.length_b   1.000
_cell.length_c   1.000
_cell.angle_alpha   90.00
_cell.angle_beta   90.00
_cell.angle_gamma   90.00
#
_symmetry.space_group_name_H-M   'P 1'
#
loop_
_entity.id
_entity.type
_entity.pdbx_description
1 polymer ?
#
loop_
_entity_poly.entity_id
_entity_poly.type
_entity_poly.pdbx_seq_one_letter_code
_entity_poly.pdbx_strand_id
1 'polypeptide(L)'
;DWTEIGALPGDRFTFTVLRDPRDRIASFYFFLLKEAEALDAAALNLPQNYGKKLILQRSAEDYFFGGPENFNIFILDHYDNFYTSYLATRKMRGRPELKTLDRQARLDRALANAGQIDRIYPISDLAGLERDIAERFGAKISVAGTYANAGPMAREQSRWPKLLNRMATDKGRAALEAFAEADLELMNRLGVAM
;
A
#
# COMPACT_ATOMS: atom_id res chain seq x y z
N ASP A 1 -4.06 -9.17 8.43
CA ASP A 1 -2.96 -9.33 9.40
C ASP A 1 -2.39 -10.73 9.31
N TRP A 2 -1.11 -10.92 9.63
CA TRP A 2 -0.41 -12.21 9.51
C TRP A 2 0.40 -12.51 10.78
N THR A 3 -0.24 -12.30 11.94
CA THR A 3 0.38 -12.48 13.26
C THR A 3 0.73 -13.93 13.58
N GLU A 4 0.04 -14.89 12.94
CA GLU A 4 0.17 -16.33 13.21
C GLU A 4 1.13 -17.05 12.25
N ILE A 5 1.93 -16.31 11.48
CA ILE A 5 2.86 -16.90 10.51
C ILE A 5 3.79 -17.96 11.13
N GLY A 6 4.19 -17.78 12.39
CA GLY A 6 5.05 -18.72 13.11
C GLY A 6 4.33 -20.01 13.55
N ALA A 7 3.00 -20.07 13.49
CA ALA A 7 2.19 -21.24 13.86
C ALA A 7 1.85 -22.13 12.64
N LEU A 8 2.18 -21.67 11.43
CA LEU A 8 1.88 -22.41 10.22
C LEU A 8 2.86 -23.62 10.06
N PRO A 9 2.45 -24.70 9.36
CA PRO A 9 3.28 -25.89 9.16
C PRO A 9 4.65 -25.62 8.53
N GLY A 10 5.64 -26.45 8.86
CA GLY A 10 7.02 -26.24 8.40
C GLY A 10 7.24 -26.36 6.88
N ASP A 11 6.33 -27.00 6.16
CA ASP A 11 6.35 -27.22 4.71
C ASP A 11 5.53 -26.19 3.92
N ARG A 12 4.97 -25.19 4.60
CA ARG A 12 4.20 -24.12 3.97
C ARG A 12 5.04 -23.31 2.97
N PHE A 13 4.34 -22.69 2.04
CA PHE A 13 4.88 -21.63 1.21
C PHE A 13 4.08 -20.34 1.46
N THR A 14 4.76 -19.32 1.95
CA THR A 14 4.19 -18.00 2.19
C THR A 14 4.84 -16.96 1.33
N PHE A 15 4.01 -16.13 0.73
CA PHE A 15 4.48 -15.04 -0.09
C PHE A 15 3.63 -13.80 0.10
N THR A 16 4.19 -12.66 -0.31
CA THR A 16 3.43 -11.43 -0.49
C THR A 16 3.84 -10.76 -1.79
N VAL A 17 2.99 -9.87 -2.29
CA VAL A 17 3.24 -9.08 -3.48
C VAL A 17 3.29 -7.61 -3.08
N LEU A 18 4.37 -6.93 -3.47
CA LEU A 18 4.54 -5.51 -3.25
C LEU A 18 4.43 -4.77 -4.58
N ARG A 19 3.84 -3.59 -4.53
CA ARG A 19 3.81 -2.61 -5.61
C ARG A 19 4.67 -1.43 -5.25
N ASP A 20 5.26 -0.74 -6.23
CA ASP A 20 5.87 0.58 -6.04
C ASP A 20 5.04 1.42 -5.03
N PRO A 21 5.63 1.92 -3.94
CA PRO A 21 4.89 2.57 -2.86
C PRO A 21 4.16 3.84 -3.31
N ARG A 22 4.77 4.62 -4.21
CA ARG A 22 4.20 5.84 -4.79
C ARG A 22 2.97 5.49 -5.62
N ASP A 23 3.12 4.46 -6.43
CA ASP A 23 2.07 4.01 -7.34
C ASP A 23 0.93 3.30 -6.58
N ARG A 24 1.22 2.65 -5.45
CA ARG A 24 0.22 2.17 -4.48
C ARG A 24 -0.58 3.33 -3.89
N ILE A 25 0.09 4.36 -3.36
CA ILE A 25 -0.56 5.55 -2.78
C ILE A 25 -1.50 6.19 -3.79
N ALA A 26 -1.00 6.45 -5.00
CA ALA A 26 -1.79 7.05 -6.07
C ALA A 26 -2.95 6.15 -6.52
N SER A 27 -2.70 4.85 -6.69
CA SER A 27 -3.74 3.91 -7.07
C SER A 27 -4.86 3.83 -6.03
N PHE A 28 -4.53 3.86 -4.74
CA PHE A 28 -5.53 3.80 -3.69
C PHE A 28 -6.34 5.09 -3.60
N TYR A 29 -5.69 6.25 -3.71
CA TYR A 29 -6.39 7.55 -3.80
C TYR A 29 -7.37 7.58 -4.97
N PHE A 30 -6.94 7.25 -6.19
CA PHE A 30 -7.80 7.31 -7.37
C PHE A 30 -8.89 6.23 -7.36
N PHE A 31 -8.64 5.08 -6.74
CA PHE A 31 -9.67 4.08 -6.50
C PHE A 31 -10.76 4.64 -5.58
N LEU A 32 -10.39 5.21 -4.42
CA LEU A 32 -11.36 5.81 -3.50
C LEU A 32 -12.11 7.00 -4.12
N LEU A 33 -11.44 7.80 -4.95
CA LEU A 33 -12.08 8.91 -5.66
C LEU A 33 -13.15 8.39 -6.63
N LYS A 34 -12.80 7.44 -7.49
CA LYS A 34 -13.76 6.81 -8.42
C LYS A 34 -14.93 6.17 -7.67
N GLU A 35 -14.62 5.46 -6.60
CA GLU A 35 -15.62 4.83 -5.73
C GLU A 35 -16.54 5.85 -5.05
N ALA A 36 -16.04 7.04 -4.74
CA ALA A 36 -16.83 8.12 -4.18
C ALA A 36 -17.73 8.78 -5.23
N GLU A 37 -17.20 9.03 -6.43
CA GLU A 37 -17.92 9.60 -7.58
C GLU A 37 -19.12 8.74 -8.01
N ALA A 38 -19.08 7.43 -7.74
CA ALA A 38 -20.16 6.49 -8.05
C ALA A 38 -21.30 6.46 -7.00
N LEU A 39 -21.14 7.14 -5.85
CA LEU A 39 -22.14 7.15 -4.79
C LEU A 39 -23.14 8.30 -4.98
N ASP A 40 -24.42 8.03 -4.70
CA ASP A 40 -25.41 9.08 -4.55
C ASP A 40 -25.26 9.82 -3.20
N ALA A 41 -26.03 10.91 -3.05
CA ALA A 41 -25.97 11.75 -1.85
C ALA A 41 -26.40 11.01 -0.57
N ALA A 42 -27.33 10.05 -0.65
CA ALA A 42 -27.79 9.30 0.52
C ALA A 42 -26.69 8.35 0.99
N ALA A 43 -26.09 7.60 0.05
CA ALA A 43 -24.99 6.69 0.31
C ALA A 43 -23.75 7.43 0.82
N LEU A 44 -23.42 8.60 0.27
CA LEU A 44 -22.27 9.39 0.68
C LEU A 44 -22.36 9.87 2.15
N ASN A 45 -23.57 10.02 2.68
CA ASN A 45 -23.78 10.42 4.08
C ASN A 45 -23.74 9.26 5.08
N LEU A 46 -23.61 8.00 4.61
CA LEU A 46 -23.45 6.86 5.50
C LEU A 46 -22.05 6.88 6.18
N PRO A 47 -21.93 6.52 7.47
CA PRO A 47 -20.66 6.59 8.21
C PRO A 47 -19.50 5.84 7.57
N GLN A 48 -19.74 4.68 6.95
CA GLN A 48 -18.71 3.89 6.26
C GLN A 48 -18.13 4.59 5.02
N ASN A 49 -18.83 5.57 4.46
CA ASN A 49 -18.41 6.36 3.31
C ASN A 49 -17.76 7.68 3.71
N TYR A 50 -17.46 7.90 4.99
CA TYR A 50 -16.88 9.16 5.46
C TYR A 50 -15.59 9.55 4.71
N GLY A 51 -14.65 8.62 4.52
CA GLY A 51 -13.44 8.89 3.72
C GLY A 51 -13.74 9.23 2.25
N LYS A 52 -14.71 8.53 1.65
CA LYS A 52 -15.21 8.79 0.28
C LYS A 52 -15.95 10.14 0.19
N LYS A 53 -16.61 10.59 1.27
CA LYS A 53 -17.18 11.94 1.33
C LYS A 53 -16.08 13.00 1.37
N LEU A 54 -15.07 12.81 2.21
CA LEU A 54 -13.97 13.77 2.34
C LEU A 54 -13.16 13.92 1.06
N ILE A 55 -12.92 12.84 0.29
CA ILE A 55 -12.15 12.93 -0.96
C ILE A 55 -12.84 13.76 -2.05
N LEU A 56 -14.17 13.86 -2.03
CA LEU A 56 -14.95 14.71 -2.95
C LEU A 56 -15.08 16.16 -2.47
N GLN A 57 -15.13 16.37 -1.15
CA GLN A 57 -15.43 17.68 -0.55
C GLN A 57 -14.18 18.52 -0.28
N ARG A 58 -12.99 17.97 -0.46
CA ARG A 58 -11.72 18.60 -0.09
C ARG A 58 -10.75 18.60 -1.25
N SER A 59 -9.80 19.53 -1.22
CA SER A 59 -8.61 19.43 -2.06
C SER A 59 -7.84 18.15 -1.73
N ALA A 60 -6.99 17.67 -2.65
CA ALA A 60 -6.17 16.50 -2.36
C ALA A 60 -5.23 16.76 -1.17
N GLU A 61 -4.69 17.96 -1.06
CA GLU A 61 -3.82 18.36 0.07
C GLU A 61 -4.59 18.32 1.40
N ASP A 62 -5.81 18.87 1.45
CA ASP A 62 -6.66 18.85 2.65
C ASP A 62 -7.19 17.44 3.00
N TYR A 63 -7.30 16.55 2.01
CA TYR A 63 -7.59 15.15 2.22
C TYR A 63 -6.44 14.44 2.94
N PHE A 64 -5.19 14.67 2.54
CA PHE A 64 -4.04 14.02 3.17
C PHE A 64 -3.63 14.67 4.51
N PHE A 65 -3.77 16.00 4.63
CA PHE A 65 -3.13 16.74 5.72
C PHE A 65 -4.08 17.64 6.53
N GLY A 66 -5.31 17.88 6.07
CA GLY A 66 -6.30 18.76 6.71
C GLY A 66 -7.42 18.00 7.44
N GLY A 67 -7.30 16.69 7.62
CA GLY A 67 -8.29 15.82 8.27
C GLY A 67 -8.54 16.13 9.75
N PRO A 68 -9.73 15.82 10.29
CA PRO A 68 -9.86 15.64 11.74
C PRO A 68 -8.97 14.48 12.22
N GLU A 69 -8.62 14.47 13.51
CA GLU A 69 -7.64 13.53 14.07
C GLU A 69 -7.94 12.05 13.75
N ASN A 70 -9.19 11.63 13.89
CA ASN A 70 -9.63 10.26 13.56
C ASN A 70 -9.42 9.90 12.08
N PHE A 71 -9.57 10.88 11.18
CA PHE A 71 -9.30 10.69 9.76
C PHE A 71 -7.81 10.71 9.44
N ASN A 72 -7.03 11.53 10.14
CA ASN A 72 -5.57 11.52 10.00
C ASN A 72 -4.99 10.15 10.40
N ILE A 73 -5.55 9.48 11.42
CA ILE A 73 -5.17 8.10 11.75
C ILE A 73 -5.43 7.17 10.55
N PHE A 74 -6.60 7.28 9.90
CA PHE A 74 -6.87 6.51 8.68
C PHE A 74 -5.84 6.81 7.58
N ILE A 75 -5.51 8.08 7.33
CA ILE A 75 -4.49 8.45 6.35
C ILE A 75 -3.14 7.81 6.68
N LEU A 76 -2.69 7.93 7.93
CA LEU A 76 -1.40 7.41 8.37
C LEU A 76 -1.35 5.87 8.36
N ASP A 77 -2.45 5.19 8.67
CA ASP A 77 -2.51 3.73 8.64
C ASP A 77 -2.51 3.17 7.21
N HIS A 78 -3.02 3.91 6.23
CA HIS A 78 -3.20 3.39 4.87
C HIS A 78 -2.21 3.96 3.85
N TYR A 79 -1.62 5.13 4.08
CA TYR A 79 -0.75 5.79 3.11
C TYR A 79 0.69 5.95 3.60
N ASP A 80 0.89 6.38 4.85
CA ASP A 80 2.22 6.73 5.36
C ASP A 80 3.09 5.50 5.65
N ASN A 81 4.07 5.24 4.77
CA ASN A 81 5.06 4.18 4.89
C ASN A 81 4.42 2.83 5.25
N PHE A 82 3.36 2.51 4.50
CA PHE A 82 2.46 1.41 4.78
C PHE A 82 3.19 0.08 4.85
N TYR A 83 4.07 -0.24 3.89
CA TYR A 83 4.74 -1.54 3.90
C TYR A 83 5.70 -1.68 5.07
N THR A 84 6.39 -0.60 5.43
CA THR A 84 7.26 -0.54 6.61
C THR A 84 6.44 -0.82 7.87
N SER A 85 5.30 -0.14 8.03
CA SER A 85 4.41 -0.37 9.17
C SER A 85 3.82 -1.79 9.17
N TYR A 86 3.32 -2.23 8.03
CA TYR A 86 2.67 -3.52 7.83
C TYR A 86 3.63 -4.69 8.09
N LEU A 87 4.86 -4.63 7.57
CA LEU A 87 5.84 -5.68 7.78
C LEU A 87 6.42 -5.62 9.20
N ALA A 88 6.66 -4.43 9.77
CA ALA A 88 7.15 -4.31 11.14
C ALA A 88 6.16 -4.86 12.19
N THR A 89 4.85 -4.75 11.94
CA THR A 89 3.81 -5.10 12.91
C THR A 89 3.03 -6.36 12.56
N ARG A 90 3.14 -6.82 11.32
CA ARG A 90 2.32 -7.88 10.71
C ARG A 90 0.83 -7.52 10.63
N LYS A 91 0.48 -6.24 10.74
CA LYS A 91 -0.89 -5.74 10.85
C LYS A 91 -1.14 -4.55 9.91
N MET A 92 -2.34 -4.48 9.33
CA MET A 92 -2.71 -3.34 8.48
C MET A 92 -2.82 -2.02 9.27
N ARG A 93 -3.26 -2.09 10.54
CA ARG A 93 -3.41 -0.94 11.44
C ARG A 93 -2.50 -1.05 12.66
N GLY A 94 -1.24 -1.43 12.40
CA GLY A 94 -0.25 -1.69 13.44
C GLY A 94 0.51 -0.45 13.94
N ARG A 95 0.30 0.72 13.32
CA ARG A 95 1.05 1.96 13.63
C ARG A 95 1.12 2.31 15.12
N PRO A 96 0.08 2.08 15.96
CA PRO A 96 0.20 2.32 17.40
C PRO A 96 1.36 1.57 18.08
N GLU A 97 1.77 0.40 17.56
CA GLU A 97 2.90 -0.39 18.08
C GLU A 97 4.27 0.16 17.70
N LEU A 98 4.32 1.16 16.82
CA LEU A 98 5.56 1.75 16.30
C LEU A 98 5.84 3.13 16.88
N LYS A 99 4.97 3.63 17.77
CA LYS A 99 5.02 5.00 18.32
C LYS A 99 6.36 5.35 18.97
N THR A 100 7.01 4.38 19.62
CA THR A 100 8.28 4.57 20.33
C THR A 100 9.51 4.27 19.47
N LEU A 101 9.33 3.74 18.27
CA LEU A 101 10.42 3.36 17.38
C LEU A 101 10.75 4.50 16.42
N ASP A 102 12.04 4.77 16.24
CA ASP A 102 12.53 5.62 15.17
C ASP A 102 12.43 4.93 13.80
N ARG A 103 12.80 5.64 12.74
CA ARG A 103 12.72 5.12 11.37
C ARG A 103 13.59 3.88 11.16
N GLN A 104 14.81 3.85 11.69
CA GLN A 104 15.73 2.72 11.47
C GLN A 104 15.24 1.48 12.20
N ALA A 105 14.78 1.61 13.45
CA ALA A 105 14.20 0.51 14.21
C ALA A 105 12.93 -0.06 13.57
N ARG A 106 12.11 0.79 12.93
CA ARG A 106 10.95 0.32 12.15
C ARG A 106 11.38 -0.49 10.93
N LEU A 107 12.39 -0.01 10.19
CA LEU A 107 12.94 -0.73 9.03
C LEU A 107 13.55 -2.07 9.44
N ASP A 108 14.35 -2.10 10.50
CA ASP A 108 15.00 -3.33 10.99
C ASP A 108 13.95 -4.36 11.42
N ARG A 109 12.90 -3.91 12.13
CA ARG A 109 11.78 -4.78 12.50
C ARG A 109 10.99 -5.27 11.28
N ALA A 110 10.79 -4.42 10.28
CA ALA A 110 10.14 -4.80 9.03
C ALA A 110 10.95 -5.87 8.27
N LEU A 111 12.26 -5.70 8.16
CA LEU A 111 13.17 -6.66 7.53
C LEU A 111 13.20 -8.00 8.27
N ALA A 112 13.33 -7.97 9.60
CA ALA A 112 13.32 -9.18 10.42
C ALA A 112 12.02 -9.98 10.28
N ASN A 113 10.89 -9.29 10.18
CA ASN A 113 9.60 -9.93 9.93
C ASN A 113 9.45 -10.41 8.49
N ALA A 114 9.89 -9.63 7.51
CA ALA A 114 9.89 -10.01 6.10
C ALA A 114 10.69 -11.30 5.87
N GLY A 115 11.75 -11.55 6.64
CA GLY A 115 12.51 -12.81 6.61
C GLY A 115 11.74 -14.07 7.02
N GLN A 116 10.51 -13.94 7.55
CA GLN A 116 9.61 -15.09 7.82
C GLN A 116 8.69 -15.43 6.65
N ILE A 117 8.75 -14.64 5.56
CA ILE A 117 8.01 -14.84 4.33
C ILE A 117 8.97 -15.48 3.32
N ASP A 118 8.59 -16.59 2.72
CA ASP A 118 9.47 -17.34 1.82
C ASP A 118 9.82 -16.55 0.56
N ARG A 119 8.85 -15.80 0.03
CA ARG A 119 9.02 -14.98 -1.18
C ARG A 119 8.27 -13.65 -1.13
N ILE A 120 8.90 -12.62 -1.65
CA ILE A 120 8.29 -11.30 -1.85
C ILE A 120 8.46 -10.94 -3.32
N TYR A 121 7.34 -10.78 -4.04
CA TYR A 121 7.35 -10.48 -5.46
C TYR A 121 6.99 -9.03 -5.73
N PRO A 122 7.57 -8.39 -6.74
CA PRO A 122 7.06 -7.14 -7.26
C PRO A 122 5.81 -7.40 -8.14
N ILE A 123 4.82 -6.53 -8.06
CA ILE A 123 3.62 -6.62 -8.93
C ILE A 123 3.96 -6.40 -10.42
N SER A 124 5.10 -5.76 -10.71
CA SER A 124 5.61 -5.55 -12.07
C SER A 124 6.12 -6.84 -12.71
N ASP A 125 6.51 -7.84 -11.91
CA ASP A 125 6.96 -9.16 -12.38
C ASP A 125 6.42 -10.29 -11.48
N LEU A 126 5.28 -10.85 -11.89
CA LEU A 126 4.68 -12.02 -11.24
C LEU A 126 5.07 -13.35 -11.89
N ALA A 127 5.94 -13.35 -12.92
CA ALA A 127 6.39 -14.60 -13.52
C ALA A 127 7.16 -15.47 -12.52
N GLY A 128 7.87 -14.83 -11.57
CA GLY A 128 8.49 -15.52 -10.44
C GLY A 128 7.50 -16.30 -9.58
N LEU A 129 6.32 -15.72 -9.30
CA LEU A 129 5.26 -16.38 -8.54
C LEU A 129 4.69 -17.58 -9.32
N GLU A 130 4.47 -17.43 -10.63
CA GLU A 130 3.99 -18.54 -11.46
C GLU A 130 4.95 -19.72 -11.47
N ARG A 131 6.26 -19.45 -11.59
CA ARG A 131 7.31 -20.49 -11.51
C ARG A 131 7.32 -21.18 -10.15
N ASP A 132 7.36 -20.42 -9.05
CA ASP A 132 7.42 -20.99 -7.70
C ASP A 132 6.18 -21.85 -7.41
N ILE A 133 4.99 -21.46 -7.89
CA ILE A 133 3.76 -22.27 -7.74
C ILE A 133 3.82 -23.55 -8.58
N ALA A 134 4.31 -23.48 -9.81
CA ALA A 134 4.47 -24.65 -10.67
C ALA A 134 5.50 -25.64 -10.10
N GLU A 135 6.64 -25.15 -9.64
CA GLU A 135 7.72 -25.97 -9.10
C GLU A 135 7.33 -26.64 -7.76
N ARG A 136 6.64 -25.92 -6.88
CA ARG A 136 6.30 -26.42 -5.54
C ARG A 136 5.05 -27.29 -5.49
N PHE A 137 4.07 -26.98 -6.34
CA PHE A 137 2.73 -27.59 -6.24
C PHE A 137 2.29 -28.30 -7.52
N GLY A 138 3.08 -28.27 -8.60
CA GLY A 138 2.67 -28.80 -9.90
C GLY A 138 1.47 -28.08 -10.51
N ALA A 139 1.12 -26.91 -9.98
CA ALA A 139 -0.06 -26.14 -10.38
C ALA A 139 0.34 -25.02 -11.34
N LYS A 140 -0.52 -24.76 -12.33
CA LYS A 140 -0.36 -23.62 -13.24
C LYS A 140 -1.36 -22.53 -12.87
N ILE A 141 -0.86 -21.34 -12.63
CA ILE A 141 -1.66 -20.13 -12.46
C ILE A 141 -1.31 -19.15 -13.58
N SER A 142 -2.20 -18.18 -13.82
CA SER A 142 -2.00 -17.14 -14.83
C SER A 142 -2.29 -15.77 -14.20
N VAL A 143 -1.25 -15.21 -13.60
CA VAL A 143 -1.27 -13.93 -12.89
C VAL A 143 -0.30 -12.92 -13.50
N ALA A 144 0.77 -13.38 -14.15
CA ALA A 144 1.63 -12.54 -14.95
C ALA A 144 0.85 -12.06 -16.18
N GLY A 145 0.75 -10.74 -16.35
CA GLY A 145 -0.01 -10.14 -17.45
C GLY A 145 -1.53 -10.15 -17.29
N THR A 146 -2.09 -10.75 -16.23
CA THR A 146 -3.53 -10.76 -15.94
C THR A 146 -3.90 -9.61 -15.00
N TYR A 147 -4.81 -8.74 -15.43
CA TYR A 147 -5.21 -7.55 -14.68
C TYR A 147 -6.73 -7.48 -14.46
N ALA A 148 -7.18 -7.69 -13.22
CA ALA A 148 -8.61 -7.66 -12.87
C ALA A 148 -9.18 -6.23 -12.63
N ASN A 149 -8.36 -5.18 -12.66
CA ASN A 149 -8.75 -3.80 -12.34
C ASN A 149 -8.01 -2.74 -13.17
N ALA A 150 -7.90 -2.96 -14.49
CA ALA A 150 -7.38 -1.93 -15.39
C ALA A 150 -8.36 -0.74 -15.44
N GLY A 151 -8.17 0.25 -14.55
CA GLY A 151 -8.81 1.55 -14.69
C GLY A 151 -8.47 2.19 -16.05
N PRO A 152 -9.10 3.32 -16.42
CA PRO A 152 -9.03 3.89 -17.77
C PRO A 152 -7.64 4.39 -18.22
N MET A 153 -6.61 4.28 -17.39
CA MET A 153 -5.25 4.68 -17.73
C MET A 153 -4.45 3.54 -18.33
N ALA A 154 -3.70 3.86 -19.39
CA ALA A 154 -2.68 3.00 -19.95
C ALA A 154 -1.71 2.52 -18.86
N ARG A 155 -1.40 1.21 -18.91
CA ARG A 155 -0.59 0.46 -17.94
C ARG A 155 0.78 1.09 -17.67
N GLU A 156 1.34 1.77 -18.67
CA GLU A 156 2.69 2.36 -18.65
C GLU A 156 2.74 3.73 -17.97
N GLN A 157 1.59 4.35 -17.65
CA GLN A 157 1.57 5.66 -17.01
C GLN A 157 1.45 5.52 -15.49
N SER A 158 2.51 5.92 -14.78
CA SER A 158 2.46 6.06 -13.33
C SER A 158 1.34 7.03 -12.93
N ARG A 159 0.61 6.65 -11.88
CA ARG A 159 -0.45 7.49 -11.31
C ARG A 159 0.13 8.54 -10.37
N TRP A 160 1.39 8.37 -9.97
CA TRP A 160 2.06 9.22 -9.01
C TRP A 160 2.18 10.69 -9.44
N PRO A 161 2.68 11.02 -10.66
CA PRO A 161 2.73 12.42 -11.10
C PRO A 161 1.33 13.08 -11.13
N LYS A 162 0.28 12.32 -11.48
CA LYS A 162 -1.10 12.81 -11.49
C LYS A 162 -1.58 13.16 -10.09
N LEU A 163 -1.20 12.38 -9.07
CA LEU A 163 -1.54 12.69 -7.69
C LEU A 163 -0.74 13.89 -7.18
N LEU A 164 0.56 13.97 -7.45
CA LEU A 164 1.39 15.12 -7.07
C LEU A 164 0.89 16.43 -7.66
N ASN A 165 0.39 16.39 -8.91
CA ASN A 165 -0.21 17.56 -9.56
C ASN A 165 -1.53 18.01 -8.93
N ARG A 166 -2.16 17.21 -8.05
CA ARG A 166 -3.34 17.62 -7.28
C ARG A 166 -2.98 18.31 -5.96
N MET A 167 -1.71 18.32 -5.57
CA MET A 167 -1.22 19.08 -4.41
C MET A 167 -1.07 20.56 -4.79
N ALA A 168 -1.59 21.43 -3.93
CA ALA A 168 -1.58 22.87 -4.19
C ALA A 168 -0.19 23.47 -3.98
N THR A 169 0.56 22.93 -3.01
CA THR A 169 1.84 23.49 -2.58
C THR A 169 3.00 22.52 -2.77
N ASP A 170 4.22 23.06 -2.92
CA ASP A 170 5.45 22.23 -2.93
C ASP A 170 5.66 21.53 -1.58
N LYS A 171 5.24 22.17 -0.49
CA LYS A 171 5.23 21.56 0.84
C LYS A 171 4.31 20.34 0.88
N GLY A 172 3.11 20.43 0.30
CA GLY A 172 2.16 19.32 0.18
C GLY A 172 2.70 18.18 -0.68
N ARG A 173 3.36 18.52 -1.81
CA ARG A 173 4.08 17.53 -2.65
C ARG A 173 5.15 16.79 -1.87
N ALA A 174 6.05 17.52 -1.21
CA ALA A 174 7.13 16.93 -0.42
C ALA A 174 6.60 16.09 0.76
N ALA A 175 5.55 16.55 1.44
CA ALA A 175 4.91 15.79 2.52
C ALA A 175 4.28 14.48 2.02
N LEU A 176 3.71 14.47 0.81
CA LEU A 176 3.17 13.25 0.22
C LEU A 176 4.28 12.31 -0.26
N GLU A 177 5.38 12.84 -0.80
CA GLU A 177 6.57 12.06 -1.14
C GLU A 177 7.14 11.34 0.08
N ALA A 178 7.16 11.99 1.25
CA ALA A 178 7.60 11.40 2.51
C ALA A 178 6.81 10.15 2.92
N PHE A 179 5.57 9.98 2.46
CA PHE A 179 4.78 8.77 2.72
C PHE A 179 5.33 7.52 2.03
N ALA A 180 6.22 7.66 1.04
CA ALA A 180 6.84 6.55 0.34
C ALA A 180 8.29 6.28 0.76
N GLU A 181 8.96 7.20 1.44
CA GLU A 181 10.42 7.17 1.62
C GLU A 181 10.97 5.92 2.32
N ALA A 182 10.40 5.53 3.47
CA ALA A 182 10.83 4.33 4.18
C ALA A 182 10.41 3.05 3.44
N ASP A 183 9.26 3.06 2.76
CA ASP A 183 8.83 1.92 1.94
C ASP A 183 9.76 1.69 0.74
N LEU A 184 10.20 2.77 0.09
CA LEU A 184 11.17 2.73 -1.00
C LEU A 184 12.51 2.15 -0.51
N GLU A 185 12.98 2.62 0.64
CA GLU A 185 14.19 2.09 1.26
C GLU A 185 14.06 0.61 1.62
N LEU A 186 12.92 0.22 2.21
CA LEU A 186 12.62 -1.17 2.56
C LEU A 186 12.62 -2.07 1.33
N MET A 187 11.92 -1.69 0.26
CA MET A 187 11.87 -2.47 -0.97
C MET A 187 13.25 -2.62 -1.62
N ASN A 188 14.06 -1.56 -1.62
CA ASN A 188 15.45 -1.62 -2.07
C ASN A 188 16.28 -2.62 -1.24
N ARG A 189 16.16 -2.59 0.10
CA ARG A 189 16.86 -3.54 1.00
C ARG A 189 16.38 -4.99 0.84
N LEU A 190 15.11 -5.19 0.46
CA LEU A 190 14.55 -6.52 0.16
C LEU A 190 14.94 -7.04 -1.23
N GLY A 191 15.59 -6.24 -2.07
CA GLY A 191 15.90 -6.61 -3.46
C GLY A 191 14.66 -6.72 -4.35
N VAL A 192 13.54 -6.11 -3.95
CA VAL A 192 12.30 -6.09 -4.72
C VAL A 192 12.33 -4.82 -5.57
N ALA A 193 12.93 -4.93 -6.75
CA ALA A 193 13.05 -3.82 -7.69
C ALA A 193 11.67 -3.27 -8.08
N MET A 194 11.60 -1.94 -8.24
CA MET A 194 10.43 -1.23 -8.76
C MET A 194 10.46 -1.18 -10.28
#